data_AF-A0A519HR37-F1
#
_entry.id   AF-A0A519HR37-F1
#
_cell.length_a   1.000
_cell.length_b   1.000
_cell.length_c   1.000
_cell.angle_alpha   90.00
_cell.angle_beta   90.00
_cell.angle_gamma   90.00
#
_symmetry.space_group_name_H-M   'P 1'
#
loop_
_entity.id
_entity.type
_entity.pdbx_description
1 polymer ?
#
loop_
_entity_poly.entity_id
_entity_poly.type
_entity_poly.pdbx_seq_one_letter_code
_entity_poly.pdbx_strand_id
1 'polypeptide(L)'
;MHERKLTVAEVMARMGGYYHPYHAELKSLLAAGQARFGKVYHVSGHCMSATGAATHADAGKPRADFCLGNRNGETCSQELLELVGQVVTQDGFSCTFNDPYLGGEIVRRYGAPADGVESIQVEINKRQFMDVNTFKKNDGFAAIQATATRILETLVKHAQRHS
;
A
#
# COMPACT_ATOMS: atom_id res chain seq x y z
N MET A 1 9.82 23.78 2.81
CA MET A 1 10.56 23.81 1.54
C MET A 1 12.03 23.86 1.88
N HIS A 2 12.86 22.93 1.42
CA HIS A 2 14.31 22.99 1.70
C HIS A 2 14.90 24.16 0.91
N GLU A 3 15.51 25.12 1.61
CA GLU A 3 16.05 26.36 1.03
C GLU A 3 17.30 26.14 0.16
N ARG A 4 17.86 24.92 0.15
CA ARG A 4 18.95 24.52 -0.75
C ARG A 4 18.83 23.06 -1.20
N LYS A 5 19.52 22.74 -2.31
CA LYS A 5 19.71 21.35 -2.75
C LYS A 5 20.50 20.55 -1.71
N LEU A 6 20.16 19.27 -1.56
CA LEU A 6 20.93 18.33 -0.76
C LEU A 6 22.26 18.03 -1.46
N THR A 7 23.33 17.93 -0.68
CA THR A 7 24.63 17.46 -1.14
C THR A 7 24.63 15.93 -1.30
N VAL A 8 25.58 15.41 -2.08
CA VAL A 8 25.77 13.95 -2.22
C VAL A 8 26.00 13.30 -0.86
N ALA A 9 26.82 13.90 0.00
CA ALA A 9 27.10 13.36 1.34
C ALA A 9 25.83 13.24 2.19
N GLU A 10 24.94 14.24 2.16
CA GLU A 10 23.67 14.19 2.89
C GLU A 10 22.73 13.11 2.35
N VAL A 11 22.66 12.95 1.02
CA VAL A 11 21.87 11.89 0.40
C VAL A 11 22.41 10.53 0.79
N MET A 12 23.72 10.30 0.69
CA MET A 12 24.36 9.04 1.07
C MET A 12 24.18 8.71 2.54
N ALA A 13 24.27 9.71 3.43
CA ALA A 13 23.99 9.53 4.85
C ALA A 13 22.53 9.09 5.10
N ARG A 14 21.56 9.71 4.43
CA ARG A 14 20.14 9.29 4.52
C ARG A 14 19.91 7.91 3.93
N MET A 15 20.59 7.57 2.84
CA MET A 15 20.51 6.25 2.24
C MET A 15 21.05 5.18 3.21
N GLY A 16 22.22 5.41 3.80
CA GLY A 16 22.83 4.51 4.79
C GLY A 16 22.05 4.40 6.09
N GLY A 17 21.49 5.50 6.60
CA GLY A 17 20.81 5.55 7.89
C GLY A 17 19.34 5.12 7.89
N TYR A 18 18.64 5.25 6.76
CA TYR A 18 17.19 5.01 6.71
C TYR A 18 16.79 4.06 5.57
N TYR A 19 17.21 4.35 4.34
CA TYR A 19 16.75 3.62 3.16
C TYR A 19 17.24 2.17 3.13
N HIS A 20 18.56 1.95 3.20
CA HIS A 20 19.12 0.60 3.13
C HIS A 20 18.68 -0.29 4.32
N PRO A 21 18.67 0.20 5.58
CA PRO A 21 18.19 -0.61 6.71
C PRO A 21 16.73 -1.04 6.55
N TYR A 22 15.85 -0.14 6.14
CA TYR A 22 14.44 -0.47 5.88
C TYR A 22 14.29 -1.56 4.81
N HIS A 23 14.97 -1.38 3.68
CA HIS A 23 14.90 -2.32 2.57
C HIS A 23 15.56 -3.68 2.86
N ALA A 24 16.62 -3.70 3.68
CA ALA A 24 17.26 -4.93 4.13
C ALA A 24 16.33 -5.73 5.03
N GLU A 25 15.70 -5.08 6.02
CA GLU A 25 14.78 -5.74 6.94
C GLU A 25 13.53 -6.27 6.23
N LEU A 26 12.89 -5.44 5.40
CA LEU A 26 11.73 -5.88 4.61
C LEU A 26 12.07 -7.09 3.73
N LYS A 27 13.22 -7.06 3.04
CA LYS A 27 13.68 -8.20 2.23
C LYS A 27 13.86 -9.46 3.08
N SER A 28 14.46 -9.32 4.27
CA SER A 28 14.69 -10.43 5.20
C SER A 28 13.37 -11.07 5.65
N LEU A 29 12.39 -10.26 6.06
CA LEU A 29 11.08 -10.73 6.51
C LEU A 29 10.32 -11.47 5.40
N LEU A 30 10.33 -10.94 4.16
CA LEU A 30 9.69 -11.59 3.03
C LEU A 30 10.37 -12.90 2.67
N ALA A 31 11.71 -12.94 2.64
CA ALA A 31 12.46 -14.17 2.38
C ALA A 31 12.23 -15.23 3.47
N ALA A 32 12.18 -14.83 4.74
CA ALA A 32 11.91 -15.74 5.85
C ALA A 32 10.49 -16.32 5.78
N GLY A 33 9.50 -15.49 5.45
CA GLY A 33 8.13 -15.94 5.22
C GLY A 33 8.03 -16.93 4.05
N GLN A 34 8.66 -16.59 2.91
CA GLN A 34 8.65 -17.41 1.71
C GLN A 34 9.35 -18.75 1.95
N ALA A 35 10.51 -18.76 2.59
CA ALA A 35 11.25 -19.98 2.90
C ALA A 35 10.47 -20.90 3.86
N ARG A 36 9.68 -20.33 4.77
CA ARG A 36 8.92 -21.11 5.76
C ARG A 36 7.59 -21.64 5.21
N PHE A 37 6.89 -20.86 4.40
CA PHE A 37 5.50 -21.14 4.02
C PHE A 37 5.30 -21.35 2.52
N GLY A 38 6.33 -21.16 1.69
CA GLY A 38 6.23 -21.21 0.24
C GLY A 38 5.50 -20.01 -0.39
N LYS A 39 4.71 -19.28 0.39
CA LYS A 39 3.95 -18.11 -0.06
C LYS A 39 3.91 -16.99 0.99
N VAL A 40 3.96 -15.74 0.53
CA VAL A 40 3.87 -14.53 1.37
C VAL A 40 2.94 -13.52 0.71
N TYR A 41 2.06 -12.95 1.53
CA TYR A 41 1.17 -11.86 1.13
C TYR A 41 1.62 -10.58 1.84
N HIS A 42 2.21 -9.66 1.09
CA HIS A 42 2.71 -8.38 1.57
C HIS A 42 1.73 -7.25 1.25
N VAL A 43 1.27 -6.54 2.28
CA VAL A 43 0.39 -5.37 2.15
C VAL A 43 1.20 -4.10 2.40
N SER A 44 1.39 -3.31 1.34
CA SER A 44 2.00 -1.98 1.45
C SER A 44 0.90 -0.95 1.69
N GLY A 45 0.71 -0.56 2.94
CA GLY A 45 -0.32 0.40 3.36
C GLY A 45 0.13 1.86 3.25
N HIS A 46 -0.69 2.70 2.64
CA HIS A 46 -0.44 4.11 2.39
C HIS A 46 -1.71 4.94 2.60
N CYS A 47 -1.55 6.27 2.54
CA CYS A 47 -2.67 7.17 2.48
C CYS A 47 -2.43 8.34 1.54
N MET A 48 -3.50 8.78 0.88
CA MET A 48 -3.46 9.73 -0.21
C MET A 48 -4.34 10.95 0.05
N SER A 49 -4.03 12.06 -0.59
CA SER A 49 -4.92 13.23 -0.62
C SER A 49 -6.24 12.89 -1.31
N ALA A 50 -7.33 13.57 -0.92
CA ALA A 50 -8.66 13.33 -1.47
C ALA A 50 -8.81 13.70 -2.96
N THR A 51 -7.97 14.62 -3.41
CA THR A 51 -7.94 15.12 -4.78
C THR A 51 -6.51 15.05 -5.29
N GLY A 52 -6.35 14.74 -6.58
CA GLY A 52 -5.04 14.75 -7.23
C GLY A 52 -4.33 16.09 -7.08
N ALA A 53 -3.10 16.07 -6.58
CA ALA A 53 -2.26 17.25 -6.49
C ALA A 53 -1.85 17.73 -7.89
N ALA A 54 -1.51 19.01 -8.04
CA ALA A 54 -1.11 19.59 -9.33
C ALA A 54 0.10 18.90 -9.98
N THR A 55 0.93 18.21 -9.19
CA THR A 55 2.11 17.47 -9.65
C THR A 55 1.80 16.03 -10.06
N HIS A 56 0.56 15.56 -9.92
CA HIS A 56 0.16 14.19 -10.24
C HIS A 56 -0.57 14.14 -11.59
N ALA A 57 -0.56 12.97 -12.24
CA ALA A 57 -1.24 12.77 -13.52
C ALA A 57 -2.77 12.95 -13.44
N ASP A 58 -3.34 12.80 -12.24
CA ASP A 58 -4.76 12.95 -11.94
C ASP A 58 -5.09 14.32 -11.30
N ALA A 59 -4.29 15.35 -11.58
CA ALA A 59 -4.46 16.69 -11.00
C ALA A 59 -5.91 17.19 -11.03
N GLY A 60 -6.42 17.60 -9.87
CA GLY A 60 -7.78 18.13 -9.70
C GLY A 60 -8.89 17.08 -9.68
N LYS A 61 -8.60 15.80 -9.97
CA LYS A 61 -9.62 14.75 -9.97
C LYS A 61 -9.90 14.23 -8.54
N PRO A 62 -11.17 13.97 -8.18
CA PRO A 62 -11.48 13.29 -6.94
C PRO A 62 -10.97 11.84 -6.98
N ARG A 63 -10.53 11.33 -5.84
CA ARG A 63 -10.10 9.94 -5.68
C ARG A 63 -11.12 9.14 -4.90
N ALA A 64 -11.19 7.85 -5.19
CA ALA A 64 -11.95 6.90 -4.40
C ALA A 64 -11.50 6.86 -2.94
N ASP A 65 -12.28 6.20 -2.09
CA ASP A 65 -11.95 6.02 -0.68
C ASP A 65 -10.74 5.10 -0.49
N PHE A 66 -10.63 4.09 -1.37
CA PHE A 66 -9.47 3.23 -1.50
C PHE A 66 -9.00 3.16 -2.97
N CYS A 67 -7.68 3.20 -3.17
CA CYS A 67 -7.08 2.83 -4.44
C CYS A 67 -6.15 1.63 -4.22
N LEU A 68 -6.38 0.54 -4.93
CA LEU A 68 -5.61 -0.70 -4.81
C LEU A 68 -4.71 -0.86 -6.03
N GLY A 69 -3.43 -1.19 -5.83
CA GLY A 69 -2.45 -1.31 -6.91
C GLY A 69 -1.72 -2.65 -6.86
N ASN A 70 -1.71 -3.37 -7.98
CA ASN A 70 -0.91 -4.59 -8.18
C ASN A 70 -0.02 -4.55 -9.44
N ARG A 71 0.18 -3.34 -9.97
CA ARG A 71 0.87 -3.05 -11.23
C ARG A 71 0.34 -3.91 -12.37
N ASN A 72 -0.98 -3.92 -12.54
CA ASN A 72 -1.66 -4.69 -13.59
C ASN A 72 -1.29 -6.19 -13.58
N GLY A 73 -1.14 -6.76 -12.39
CA GLY A 73 -0.83 -8.18 -12.20
C GLY A 73 0.65 -8.52 -12.02
N GLU A 74 1.57 -7.55 -12.17
CA GLU A 74 3.00 -7.81 -11.98
C GLU A 74 3.37 -8.13 -10.52
N THR A 75 2.68 -7.55 -9.54
CA THR A 75 3.10 -7.64 -8.13
C THR A 75 2.22 -8.53 -7.27
N CYS A 76 0.95 -8.74 -7.62
CA CYS A 76 0.10 -9.78 -7.04
C CYS A 76 -0.97 -10.22 -8.04
N SER A 77 -1.58 -11.37 -7.79
CA SER A 77 -2.67 -11.89 -8.60
C SER A 77 -3.87 -10.93 -8.65
N GLN A 78 -4.65 -11.04 -9.72
CA GLN A 78 -5.92 -10.34 -9.85
C GLN A 78 -6.92 -10.80 -8.77
N GLU A 79 -6.91 -12.10 -8.44
CA GLU A 79 -7.74 -12.67 -7.36
C GLU A 79 -7.50 -11.97 -6.02
N LEU A 80 -6.24 -11.78 -5.63
CA LEU A 80 -5.91 -11.09 -4.38
C LEU A 80 -6.36 -9.62 -4.40
N LEU A 81 -6.17 -8.93 -5.52
CA LEU A 81 -6.58 -7.54 -5.70
C LEU A 81 -8.10 -7.40 -5.53
N GLU A 82 -8.86 -8.26 -6.21
CA GLU A 82 -10.32 -8.27 -6.16
C GLU A 82 -10.85 -8.67 -4.79
N LEU A 83 -10.21 -9.63 -4.11
CA LEU A 83 -10.56 -10.04 -2.75
C LEU A 83 -10.48 -8.86 -1.78
N VAL A 84 -9.41 -8.06 -1.84
CA VAL A 84 -9.28 -6.85 -1.01
C VAL A 84 -10.31 -5.80 -1.41
N GLY A 85 -10.54 -5.59 -2.72
CA GLY A 85 -11.55 -4.66 -3.21
C GLY A 85 -12.99 -5.03 -2.81
N GLN A 86 -13.29 -6.32 -2.71
CA GLN A 86 -14.60 -6.81 -2.25
C GLN A 86 -14.84 -6.44 -0.79
N VAL A 87 -13.85 -6.60 0.09
CA VAL A 87 -13.98 -6.19 1.51
C VAL A 87 -14.29 -4.69 1.59
N VAL A 88 -13.52 -3.88 0.86
CA VAL A 88 -13.71 -2.42 0.83
C VAL A 88 -15.12 -2.04 0.37
N THR A 89 -15.57 -2.62 -0.74
CA THR A 89 -16.88 -2.27 -1.33
C THR A 89 -18.06 -2.81 -0.52
N GLN A 90 -17.94 -3.97 0.12
CA GLN A 90 -18.93 -4.50 1.06
C GLN A 90 -19.10 -3.61 2.30
N ASP A 91 -18.02 -2.93 2.71
CA ASP A 91 -18.04 -1.97 3.81
C ASP A 91 -18.58 -0.59 3.39
N GLY A 92 -19.01 -0.43 2.13
CA GLY A 92 -19.65 0.77 1.61
C GLY A 92 -18.68 1.83 1.08
N PHE A 93 -17.39 1.52 0.98
CA PHE A 93 -16.37 2.44 0.45
C PHE A 93 -16.23 2.31 -1.06
N SER A 94 -15.98 3.42 -1.73
CA SER A 94 -15.58 3.40 -3.14
C SER A 94 -14.16 2.87 -3.30
N CYS A 95 -13.93 2.07 -4.34
CA CYS A 95 -12.64 1.43 -4.60
C CYS A 95 -12.28 1.53 -6.09
N THR A 96 -11.03 1.88 -6.39
CA THR A 96 -10.46 1.77 -7.74
C THR A 96 -9.30 0.78 -7.74
N PHE A 97 -9.02 0.22 -8.92
CA PHE A 97 -7.91 -0.69 -9.16
C PHE A 97 -6.94 -0.06 -10.13
N ASN A 98 -5.65 -0.03 -9.78
CA ASN A 98 -4.57 0.46 -10.62
C ASN A 98 -4.75 1.91 -11.13
N ASP A 99 -5.61 2.69 -10.47
CA ASP A 99 -5.93 4.07 -10.82
C ASP A 99 -6.14 4.94 -9.56
N PRO A 100 -5.46 6.09 -9.43
CA PRO A 100 -4.29 6.53 -10.21
C PRO A 100 -3.00 5.79 -9.78
N TYR A 101 -3.10 4.93 -8.77
CA TYR A 101 -1.97 4.24 -8.15
C TYR A 101 -1.83 2.82 -8.68
N LEU A 102 -0.91 2.62 -9.63
CA LEU A 102 -0.57 1.30 -10.14
C LEU A 102 0.13 0.42 -9.09
N GLY A 103 0.90 1.02 -8.19
CA GLY A 103 1.81 0.30 -7.29
C GLY A 103 3.23 0.86 -7.42
N GLY A 104 3.72 1.41 -6.31
CA GLY A 104 4.99 2.09 -6.19
C GLY A 104 6.18 1.15 -6.04
N GLU A 105 7.31 1.72 -5.64
CA GLU A 105 8.59 1.02 -5.68
C GLU A 105 8.66 -0.21 -4.77
N ILE A 106 8.02 -0.16 -3.59
CA ILE A 106 8.08 -1.27 -2.64
C ILE A 106 7.41 -2.51 -3.24
N VAL A 107 6.18 -2.38 -3.75
CA VAL A 107 5.47 -3.53 -4.32
C VAL A 107 6.11 -4.00 -5.62
N ARG A 108 6.64 -3.09 -6.44
CA ARG A 108 7.39 -3.42 -7.66
C ARG A 108 8.67 -4.20 -7.36
N ARG A 109 9.42 -3.79 -6.34
CA ARG A 109 10.73 -4.38 -6.01
C ARG A 109 10.60 -5.77 -5.40
N TYR A 110 9.56 -5.99 -4.60
CA TYR A 110 9.45 -7.19 -3.79
C TYR A 110 8.34 -8.14 -4.21
N GLY A 111 7.37 -7.68 -5.01
CA GLY A 111 6.38 -8.55 -5.63
C GLY A 111 7.05 -9.47 -6.65
N ALA A 112 6.89 -10.76 -6.43
CA ALA A 112 7.29 -11.82 -7.34
C ALA A 112 6.26 -12.97 -7.23
N PRO A 113 5.04 -12.81 -7.80
CA PRO A 113 3.96 -13.78 -7.61
C PRO A 113 4.33 -15.20 -8.08
N ALA A 114 5.14 -15.30 -9.14
CA ALA A 114 5.66 -16.57 -9.65
C ALA A 114 6.56 -17.30 -8.63
N ASP A 115 7.23 -16.55 -7.74
CA ASP A 115 8.08 -17.07 -6.67
C ASP A 115 7.33 -17.11 -5.31
N GLY A 116 6.01 -16.94 -5.32
CA GLY A 116 5.18 -17.00 -4.12
C GLY A 116 5.18 -15.71 -3.28
N VAL A 117 5.71 -14.59 -3.76
CA VAL A 117 5.62 -13.30 -3.04
C VAL A 117 4.60 -12.40 -3.72
N GLU A 118 3.38 -12.37 -3.18
CA GLU A 118 2.31 -11.49 -3.65
C GLU A 118 2.31 -10.19 -2.85
N SER A 119 2.46 -9.06 -3.54
CA SER A 119 2.57 -7.73 -2.95
C SER A 119 1.53 -6.77 -3.52
N ILE A 120 0.66 -6.25 -2.66
CA ILE A 120 -0.41 -5.31 -3.00
C ILE A 120 -0.16 -3.94 -2.34
N GLN A 121 -0.47 -2.86 -3.06
CA GLN A 121 -0.52 -1.51 -2.51
C GLN A 121 -1.95 -1.15 -2.15
N VAL A 122 -2.15 -0.60 -0.94
CA VAL A 122 -3.45 -0.14 -0.44
C VAL A 122 -3.32 1.33 -0.07
N GLU A 123 -3.95 2.21 -0.84
CA GLU A 123 -4.02 3.65 -0.58
C GLU A 123 -5.36 4.01 0.03
N ILE A 124 -5.36 4.66 1.20
CA ILE A 124 -6.58 5.13 1.87
C ILE A 124 -6.70 6.65 1.74
N ASN A 125 -7.85 7.13 1.30
CA ASN A 125 -8.13 8.55 1.20
C ASN A 125 -8.17 9.21 2.58
N LYS A 126 -7.25 10.15 2.86
CA LYS A 126 -7.09 10.78 4.17
C LYS A 126 -8.38 11.39 4.72
N ARG A 127 -9.25 11.94 3.85
CA ARG A 127 -10.52 12.54 4.29
C ARG A 127 -11.40 11.57 5.08
N GLN A 128 -11.24 10.27 4.86
CA GLN A 128 -12.07 9.23 5.49
C GLN A 128 -11.71 8.99 6.95
N PHE A 129 -10.53 9.41 7.42
CA PHE A 129 -10.10 9.10 8.78
C PHE A 129 -9.35 10.23 9.50
N MET A 130 -9.00 11.31 8.80
CA MET A 130 -8.28 12.43 9.41
C MET A 130 -8.60 13.78 8.78
N ASP A 131 -8.52 14.82 9.59
CA ASP A 131 -8.46 16.20 9.12
C ASP A 131 -7.07 16.46 8.52
N VAL A 132 -7.01 16.88 7.26
CA VAL A 132 -5.76 17.01 6.50
C VAL A 132 -4.93 18.24 6.88
N ASN A 133 -5.50 19.19 7.62
CA ASN A 133 -4.81 20.40 8.08
C ASN A 133 -4.16 20.18 9.45
N THR A 134 -4.87 19.47 10.34
CA THR A 134 -4.46 19.26 11.74
C THR A 134 -3.84 17.88 11.99
N PHE A 135 -3.98 16.96 11.03
CA PHE A 135 -3.61 15.55 11.13
C PHE A 135 -4.29 14.77 12.27
N LYS A 136 -5.35 15.33 12.86
CA LYS A 136 -6.13 14.65 13.90
C LYS A 136 -7.12 13.67 13.26
N LYS A 137 -7.36 12.56 13.96
CA LYS A 137 -8.41 11.60 13.59
C LYS A 137 -9.77 12.30 13.55
N ASN A 138 -10.58 11.97 12.57
CA ASN A 138 -11.99 12.36 12.51
C ASN A 138 -12.90 11.17 12.86
N ASP A 139 -14.21 11.37 12.81
CA ASP A 139 -15.20 10.36 13.19
C ASP A 139 -15.19 9.11 12.29
N GLY A 140 -14.62 9.20 11.08
CA GLY A 140 -14.49 8.08 10.15
C GLY A 140 -13.31 7.14 10.47
N PHE A 141 -12.41 7.51 11.39
CA PHE A 141 -11.24 6.69 11.72
C PHE A 141 -11.61 5.28 12.17
N ALA A 142 -12.64 5.13 13.00
CA ALA A 142 -13.08 3.82 13.49
C ALA A 142 -13.58 2.91 12.35
N ALA A 143 -14.28 3.48 11.36
CA ALA A 143 -14.76 2.72 10.21
C ALA A 143 -13.62 2.26 9.29
N ILE A 144 -12.64 3.13 9.04
CA ILE A 144 -11.42 2.76 8.29
C ILE A 144 -10.60 1.71 9.04
N GLN A 145 -10.46 1.83 10.37
CA GLN A 145 -9.78 0.82 11.18
C GLN A 145 -10.48 -0.53 11.09
N ALA A 146 -11.81 -0.58 11.20
CA ALA A 146 -12.58 -1.81 11.09
C ALA A 146 -12.41 -2.47 9.71
N THR A 147 -12.43 -1.67 8.63
CA THR A 147 -12.22 -2.14 7.25
C THR A 147 -10.82 -2.69 7.06
N ALA A 148 -9.78 -1.98 7.54
CA ALA A 148 -8.41 -2.45 7.47
C ALA A 148 -8.21 -3.77 8.25
N THR A 149 -8.82 -3.91 9.42
CA THR A 149 -8.83 -5.17 10.17
C THR A 149 -9.49 -6.29 9.36
N ARG A 150 -10.67 -6.06 8.75
CA ARG A 150 -11.34 -7.06 7.91
C ARG A 150 -10.53 -7.46 6.68
N ILE A 151 -9.79 -6.52 6.07
CA ILE A 151 -8.85 -6.83 4.98
C ILE A 151 -7.79 -7.82 5.48
N LEU A 152 -7.14 -7.51 6.60
CA LEU A 152 -6.10 -8.39 7.17
C LEU A 152 -6.65 -9.76 7.57
N GLU A 153 -7.82 -9.83 8.21
CA GLU A 153 -8.47 -11.10 8.55
C GLU A 153 -8.82 -11.93 7.32
N THR A 154 -9.27 -11.28 6.25
CA THR A 154 -9.58 -11.93 4.98
C THR A 154 -8.33 -12.48 4.32
N LEU A 155 -7.23 -11.71 4.33
CA LEU A 155 -5.93 -12.16 3.83
C LEU A 155 -5.35 -13.32 4.65
N VAL A 156 -5.51 -13.32 5.98
CA VAL A 156 -5.12 -14.45 6.81
C VAL A 156 -5.90 -15.71 6.43
N LYS A 157 -7.22 -15.61 6.25
CA LYS A 157 -8.06 -16.74 5.82
C LYS A 157 -7.68 -17.22 4.42
N HIS A 158 -7.36 -16.30 3.51
CA HIS A 158 -6.89 -16.64 2.17
C HIS A 158 -5.54 -17.37 2.24
N ALA A 159 -4.55 -16.84 2.97
CA ALA A 159 -3.25 -17.47 3.15
C ALA A 159 -3.38 -18.91 3.68
N GLN A 160 -4.21 -19.14 4.70
CA GLN A 160 -4.45 -20.48 5.28
C GLN A 160 -5.05 -21.50 4.29
N ARG A 161 -5.76 -21.06 3.25
CA ARG A 161 -6.33 -21.94 2.21
C ARG A 161 -5.33 -22.28 1.10
N HIS A 162 -4.27 -21.50 0.98
CA HIS A 162 -3.26 -21.59 -0.07
C HIS A 162 -1.84 -21.83 0.49
N SER A 163 -1.75 -22.34 1.71
CA SER A 163 -0.51 -22.78 2.39
C SER A 163 -0.48 -24.30 2.54
#